data_AF-A0A960JVF7-F1
#
_entry.id   AF-A0A960JVF7-F1
#
_cell.length_a   1.000
_cell.length_b   1.000
_cell.length_c   1.000
_cell.angle_alpha   90.00
_cell.angle_beta   90.00
_cell.angle_gamma   90.00
#
_symmetry.space_group_name_H-M   'P 1'
#
loop_
_entity.id
_entity.type
_entity.pdbx_description
1 polymer ?
#
loop_
_entity_poly.entity_id
_entity_poly.type
_entity_poly.pdbx_seq_one_letter_code
_entity_poly.pdbx_strand_id
1 'polypeptide(L)'
;MASEIRWRTDGHQLGKRSVLDVLRFEVADLNAVIKSCAASAEYYEDVVEAAGFDRETEILPLSCFAVIDDWTPARLAEGTHYSTYRLAEATVLLDAGFEIWPTAVYQDGVPDPRNEVHFDVVVTKGELCLRTLSTGSKNERKCARDKVRPAFEQLLRLLGEPRPI
;
A
#
# COMPACT_ATOMS: atom_id res chain seq x y z
N MET A 1 -7.07 -16.77 -9.22
CA MET A 1 -5.87 -16.04 -9.67
C MET A 1 -4.99 -15.93 -8.46
N ALA A 2 -3.81 -16.52 -8.51
CA ALA A 2 -2.84 -16.44 -7.43
C ALA A 2 -2.14 -15.08 -7.53
N SER A 3 -2.18 -14.31 -6.45
CA SER A 3 -1.37 -13.10 -6.31
C SER A 3 -0.17 -13.42 -5.45
N GLU A 4 0.98 -12.85 -5.80
CA GLU A 4 2.21 -13.00 -5.03
C GLU A 4 2.86 -11.62 -4.90
N ILE A 5 3.36 -11.32 -3.70
CA ILE A 5 4.11 -10.10 -3.43
C ILE A 5 5.51 -10.48 -3.00
N ARG A 6 6.51 -9.84 -3.60
CA ARG A 6 7.93 -10.07 -3.29
C ARG A 6 8.60 -8.77 -2.90
N TRP A 7 9.60 -8.86 -2.03
CA TRP A 7 10.54 -7.77 -1.83
C TRP A 7 11.35 -7.55 -3.11
N ARG A 8 11.48 -6.30 -3.54
CA ARG A 8 12.29 -5.96 -4.72
C ARG A 8 13.76 -5.92 -4.37
N THR A 9 14.58 -6.62 -5.15
CA THR A 9 16.04 -6.64 -4.98
C THR A 9 16.75 -5.49 -5.71
N ASP A 10 16.07 -4.88 -6.68
CA ASP A 10 16.51 -3.73 -7.46
C ASP A 10 16.03 -2.39 -6.87
N GLY A 11 15.06 -2.43 -5.96
CA GLY A 11 14.48 -1.25 -5.34
C GLY A 11 15.32 -0.75 -4.16
N HIS A 12 15.58 0.55 -4.11
CA HIS A 12 16.11 1.19 -2.91
C HIS A 12 14.95 1.54 -1.96
N GLN A 13 15.06 1.14 -0.69
CA GLN A 13 14.15 1.61 0.34
C GLN A 13 14.26 3.14 0.44
N LEU A 14 13.13 3.84 0.32
CA LEU A 14 13.13 5.29 0.44
C LEU A 14 13.45 5.69 1.89
N GLY A 15 14.45 6.58 2.04
CA GLY A 15 14.90 7.08 3.33
C GLY A 15 14.58 8.57 3.50
N LYS A 16 14.74 9.09 4.71
CA LYS A 16 14.49 10.51 5.05
C LYS A 16 15.33 11.52 4.25
N ARG A 17 16.35 11.06 3.51
CA ARG A 17 17.22 11.89 2.67
C ARG A 17 16.92 11.75 1.17
N SER A 18 15.92 10.94 0.78
CA SER A 18 15.47 10.83 -0.61
C SER A 18 14.89 12.18 -1.06
N VAL A 19 15.30 12.68 -2.22
CA VAL A 19 15.17 14.10 -2.63
C VAL A 19 13.79 14.45 -3.21
N LEU A 20 12.81 13.53 -3.15
CA LEU A 20 11.41 13.58 -3.61
C LEU A 20 11.14 12.86 -4.94
N ASP A 21 10.43 11.73 -4.85
CA ASP A 21 9.99 10.92 -6.00
C ASP A 21 8.47 10.97 -6.25
N VAL A 22 7.68 11.71 -5.44
CA VAL A 22 6.21 11.81 -5.52
C VAL A 22 5.47 10.47 -5.73
N LEU A 23 4.78 10.00 -4.70
CA LEU A 23 4.01 8.77 -4.77
C LEU A 23 2.56 9.03 -5.20
N ARG A 24 2.10 8.23 -6.16
CA ARG A 24 0.71 8.16 -6.63
C ARG A 24 -0.04 7.06 -5.89
N PHE A 25 -1.25 7.40 -5.41
CA PHE A 25 -2.17 6.50 -4.72
C PHE A 25 -3.52 6.45 -5.40
N GLU A 26 -4.10 5.25 -5.49
CA GLU A 26 -5.43 4.99 -6.05
C GLU A 26 -6.45 4.80 -4.92
N VAL A 27 -6.86 5.90 -4.29
CA VAL A 27 -7.74 5.88 -3.12
C VAL A 27 -9.07 6.56 -3.41
N ALA A 28 -10.12 5.74 -3.56
CA ALA A 28 -11.48 6.22 -3.82
C ALA A 28 -12.35 6.30 -2.55
N ASP A 29 -12.45 5.23 -1.77
CA ASP A 29 -13.24 5.14 -0.52
C ASP A 29 -12.43 4.45 0.58
N LEU A 30 -12.48 5.00 1.79
CA LEU A 30 -11.72 4.51 2.93
C LEU A 30 -12.08 3.08 3.32
N ASN A 31 -13.37 2.70 3.28
CA ASN A 31 -13.77 1.32 3.61
C ASN A 31 -13.36 0.34 2.52
N ALA A 32 -13.44 0.73 1.25
CA ALA A 32 -12.98 -0.07 0.13
C ALA A 32 -11.47 -0.30 0.21
N VAL A 33 -10.70 0.74 0.51
CA VAL A 33 -9.24 0.64 0.69
C VAL A 33 -8.87 -0.29 1.84
N ILE A 34 -9.44 -0.11 3.03
CA ILE A 34 -9.16 -0.98 4.18
C ILE A 34 -9.44 -2.45 3.84
N LYS A 35 -10.56 -2.72 3.15
CA LYS A 35 -10.90 -4.09 2.72
C LYS A 35 -9.90 -4.64 1.70
N SER A 36 -9.49 -3.81 0.74
CA SER A 36 -8.51 -4.21 -0.27
C SER A 36 -7.16 -4.55 0.37
N CYS A 37 -6.68 -3.72 1.30
CA CYS A 37 -5.43 -3.95 2.02
C CYS A 37 -5.52 -5.23 2.87
N ALA A 38 -6.66 -5.47 3.52
CA ALA A 38 -6.85 -6.68 4.31
C ALA A 38 -6.91 -7.96 3.45
N ALA A 39 -7.42 -7.85 2.22
CA ALA A 39 -7.46 -8.97 1.28
C ALA A 39 -6.07 -9.30 0.70
N SER A 40 -5.19 -8.30 0.55
CA SER A 40 -3.84 -8.51 0.02
C SER A 40 -2.82 -8.92 1.10
N ALA A 41 -3.11 -8.66 2.37
CA ALA A 41 -2.15 -8.84 3.47
C ALA A 41 -1.61 -10.28 3.62
N GLU A 42 -2.39 -11.30 3.22
CA GLU A 42 -1.92 -12.70 3.24
C GLU A 42 -0.73 -12.96 2.31
N TYR A 43 -0.51 -12.12 1.29
CA TYR A 43 0.58 -12.27 0.33
C TYR A 43 1.91 -11.66 0.79
N TYR A 44 1.96 -11.08 2.00
CA TYR A 44 3.12 -10.33 2.49
C TYR A 44 3.98 -11.10 3.49
N GLU A 45 3.68 -12.37 3.82
CA GLU A 45 4.42 -13.12 4.85
C GLU A 45 5.95 -13.09 4.63
N ASP A 46 6.40 -13.38 3.41
CA ASP A 46 7.83 -13.37 3.07
C ASP A 46 8.44 -11.96 3.07
N VAL A 47 7.62 -10.94 2.74
CA VAL A 47 8.03 -9.52 2.76
C VAL A 47 8.20 -9.03 4.19
N VAL A 48 7.32 -9.43 5.10
CA VAL A 48 7.37 -9.12 6.53
C VAL A 48 8.61 -9.74 7.17
N GLU A 49 8.90 -11.00 6.87
CA GLU A 49 10.12 -11.68 7.32
C GLU A 49 11.37 -10.99 6.77
N ALA A 50 11.40 -10.64 5.48
CA ALA A 50 12.51 -9.90 4.86
C ALA A 50 12.72 -8.50 5.47
N ALA A 51 11.65 -7.86 5.93
CA ALA A 51 11.70 -6.58 6.64
C ALA A 51 12.18 -6.70 8.11
N GLY A 52 12.45 -7.91 8.59
CA GLY A 52 12.99 -8.17 9.93
C GLY A 52 11.94 -8.26 11.04
N PHE A 53 10.67 -8.45 10.69
CA PHE A 53 9.59 -8.68 11.64
C PHE A 53 9.31 -10.17 11.83
N ASP A 54 8.72 -10.52 12.97
CA ASP A 54 8.22 -11.87 13.20
C ASP A 54 7.11 -12.19 12.19
N ARG A 55 7.05 -13.44 11.71
CA ARG A 55 6.03 -13.91 10.74
C ARG A 55 4.59 -13.77 11.24
N GLU A 56 4.40 -13.65 12.55
CA GLU A 56 3.09 -13.39 13.16
C GLU A 56 2.67 -11.91 13.07
N THR A 57 3.58 -11.01 12.69
CA THR A 57 3.28 -9.59 12.52
C THR A 57 2.36 -9.40 11.33
N GLU A 58 1.11 -9.04 11.60
CA GLU A 58 0.17 -8.67 10.55
C GLU A 58 0.44 -7.23 10.12
N ILE A 59 0.31 -6.97 8.82
CA ILE A 59 0.44 -5.63 8.25
C ILE A 59 -0.77 -5.29 7.37
N LEU A 60 -1.07 -4.00 7.25
CA LEU A 60 -1.99 -3.48 6.24
C LEU A 60 -1.24 -2.55 5.29
N PRO A 61 -0.74 -3.06 4.15
CA PRO A 61 -0.03 -2.28 3.15
C PRO A 61 -1.02 -1.59 2.20
N LEU A 62 -0.69 -0.36 1.80
CA LEU A 62 -1.36 0.36 0.72
C LEU A 62 -0.39 0.60 -0.43
N SER A 63 -0.71 0.03 -1.59
CA SER A 63 0.10 0.16 -2.79
C SER A 63 0.14 1.59 -3.33
N CYS A 64 1.31 1.96 -3.81
CA CYS A 64 1.60 3.27 -4.37
C CYS A 64 2.71 3.16 -5.43
N PHE A 65 2.85 4.20 -6.23
CA PHE A 65 3.80 4.19 -7.35
C PHE A 65 4.60 5.48 -7.40
N ALA A 66 5.91 5.39 -7.58
CA ALA A 66 6.75 6.56 -7.82
C ALA A 66 6.40 7.20 -9.17
N VAL A 67 6.29 8.54 -9.16
CA VAL A 67 6.03 9.34 -10.36
C VAL A 67 7.36 9.87 -10.86
N ILE A 68 7.83 9.30 -11.95
CA ILE A 68 9.07 9.70 -12.64
C ILE A 68 8.78 10.02 -14.11
N ASP A 69 9.76 10.53 -14.84
CA ASP A 69 9.60 10.99 -16.24
C ASP A 69 8.91 9.93 -17.12
N ASP A 70 9.34 8.67 -17.01
CA ASP A 70 8.74 7.56 -17.76
C ASP A 70 7.42 7.06 -17.15
N TRP A 71 7.17 7.29 -15.86
CA TRP A 71 5.97 6.83 -15.13
C TRP A 71 5.13 7.99 -14.63
N THR A 72 4.48 8.66 -15.58
CA THR A 72 3.52 9.73 -15.26
C THR A 72 2.24 9.17 -14.61
N PRO A 73 1.46 10.00 -13.90
CA PRO A 73 0.21 9.56 -13.30
C PRO A 73 -0.79 8.97 -14.31
N ALA A 74 -0.81 9.51 -15.55
CA ALA A 74 -1.65 9.01 -16.62
C ALA A 74 -1.21 7.61 -17.08
N ARG A 75 0.10 7.40 -17.29
CA ARG A 75 0.65 6.10 -17.68
C ARG A 75 0.41 5.03 -16.60
N LEU A 76 0.60 5.40 -15.32
CA LEU A 76 0.35 4.50 -14.18
C LEU A 76 -1.12 4.07 -14.06
N ALA A 77 -2.04 4.83 -14.64
CA ALA A 77 -3.47 4.52 -14.67
C ALA A 77 -3.88 3.63 -15.84
N GLU A 78 -3.01 3.42 -16.84
CA GLU A 78 -3.32 2.59 -18.01
C GLU A 78 -3.69 1.16 -17.59
N GLY A 79 -4.81 0.65 -18.11
CA GLY A 79 -5.33 -0.68 -17.76
C GLY A 79 -5.99 -0.78 -16.39
N THR A 80 -6.04 0.31 -15.61
CA THR A 80 -6.77 0.35 -14.34
C THR A 80 -8.20 0.87 -14.54
N HIS A 81 -9.06 0.65 -13.53
CA HIS A 81 -10.44 1.15 -13.51
C HIS A 81 -10.57 2.44 -12.68
N TYR A 82 -9.47 3.01 -12.19
CA TYR A 82 -9.50 4.21 -11.38
C TYR A 82 -9.75 5.43 -12.27
N SER A 83 -10.47 6.41 -11.74
CA SER A 83 -10.76 7.70 -12.39
C SER A 83 -10.11 8.89 -11.67
N THR A 84 -9.58 8.66 -10.47
CA THR A 84 -8.93 9.66 -9.64
C THR A 84 -7.72 9.07 -8.94
N TYR A 85 -6.77 9.93 -8.59
CA TYR A 85 -5.58 9.57 -7.82
C TYR A 85 -5.24 10.66 -6.81
N ARG A 86 -4.36 10.32 -5.87
CA ARG A 86 -3.78 11.26 -4.89
C ARG A 86 -2.26 11.25 -5.03
N LEU A 87 -1.62 12.37 -4.67
CA LEU A 87 -0.17 12.51 -4.72
C LEU A 87 0.35 12.93 -3.36
N ALA A 88 1.38 12.23 -2.89
CA ALA A 88 2.11 12.61 -1.69
C ALA A 88 3.61 12.61 -1.96
N GLU A 89 4.30 13.56 -1.36
CA GLU A 89 5.74 13.50 -1.23
C GLU A 89 6.13 12.32 -0.31
N ALA A 90 7.06 11.46 -0.74
CA ALA A 90 7.50 10.33 0.07
C ALA A 90 8.06 10.78 1.43
N THR A 91 8.76 11.92 1.46
CA THR A 91 9.30 12.54 2.69
C THR A 91 8.20 12.88 3.69
N VAL A 92 7.05 13.40 3.24
CA VAL A 92 5.90 13.71 4.11
C VAL A 92 5.39 12.45 4.82
N LEU A 93 5.37 11.31 4.13
CA LEU A 93 4.96 10.03 4.72
C LEU A 93 6.02 9.49 5.69
N LEU A 94 7.30 9.53 5.29
CA LEU A 94 8.43 9.09 6.11
C LEU A 94 8.59 9.92 7.39
N ASP A 95 8.36 11.24 7.32
CA ASP A 95 8.40 12.14 8.47
C ASP A 95 7.20 11.93 9.41
N ALA A 96 6.06 11.51 8.86
CA ALA A 96 4.91 11.06 9.65
C ALA A 96 5.09 9.65 10.26
N GLY A 97 6.22 8.98 9.98
CA GLY A 97 6.59 7.69 10.56
C GLY A 97 6.07 6.48 9.81
N PHE A 98 5.53 6.65 8.59
CA PHE A 98 5.17 5.52 7.75
C PHE A 98 6.41 4.84 7.17
N GLU A 99 6.34 3.52 7.04
CA GLU A 99 7.34 2.76 6.28
C GLU A 99 6.89 2.61 4.82
N ILE A 100 7.86 2.70 3.91
CA ILE A 100 7.64 2.55 2.47
C ILE A 100 8.53 1.42 1.99
N TRP A 101 7.93 0.33 1.54
CA TRP A 101 8.63 -0.89 1.16
C TRP A 101 8.66 -1.04 -0.37
N PRO A 102 9.82 -1.33 -0.97
CA PRO A 102 9.91 -1.63 -2.39
C PRO A 102 9.45 -3.07 -2.64
N THR A 103 8.30 -3.21 -3.29
CA THR A 103 7.62 -4.50 -3.48
C THR A 103 7.27 -4.71 -4.94
N ALA A 104 7.20 -5.97 -5.36
CA ALA A 104 6.81 -6.38 -6.69
C ALA A 104 5.58 -7.29 -6.62
N VAL A 105 4.59 -7.00 -7.47
CA VAL A 105 3.35 -7.75 -7.59
C VAL A 105 3.43 -8.70 -8.77
N TYR A 106 2.99 -9.94 -8.57
CA TYR A 106 2.83 -10.94 -9.62
C TYR A 106 1.40 -11.46 -9.61
N GLN A 107 0.80 -11.58 -10.79
CA GLN A 107 -0.53 -12.19 -10.99
C GLN A 107 -0.36 -13.42 -11.87
N ASP A 108 -0.70 -14.60 -11.32
CA ASP A 108 -0.54 -15.88 -12.00
C ASP A 108 0.89 -16.07 -12.59
N GLY A 109 1.90 -15.64 -11.83
CA GLY A 109 3.32 -15.70 -12.20
C GLY A 109 3.80 -14.60 -13.16
N VAL A 110 2.91 -13.73 -13.64
CA VAL A 110 3.24 -12.61 -14.53
C VAL A 110 3.50 -11.35 -13.69
N PRO A 111 4.66 -10.68 -13.83
CA PRO A 111 4.93 -9.44 -13.10
C PRO A 111 4.00 -8.31 -13.57
N ASP A 112 3.53 -7.48 -12.63
CA ASP A 112 2.90 -6.21 -12.96
C ASP A 112 3.91 -5.32 -13.73
N PRO A 113 3.52 -4.72 -14.86
CA PRO A 113 4.43 -3.90 -15.67
C PRO A 113 4.94 -2.66 -14.94
N ARG A 114 4.30 -2.25 -13.84
CA ARG A 114 4.66 -1.09 -13.02
C ARG A 114 5.60 -1.42 -11.87
N ASN A 115 6.01 -2.69 -11.74
CA ASN A 115 6.83 -3.16 -10.61
C ASN A 115 8.09 -2.33 -10.39
N GLU A 116 8.72 -1.79 -11.44
CA GLU A 116 9.93 -0.98 -11.30
C GLU A 116 9.73 0.33 -10.50
N VAL A 117 8.50 0.82 -10.40
CA VAL A 117 8.12 2.00 -9.61
C VAL A 117 7.11 1.68 -8.51
N HIS A 118 6.83 0.41 -8.25
CA HIS A 118 5.87 -0.01 -7.22
C HIS A 118 6.49 -0.02 -5.82
N PHE A 119 5.71 0.48 -4.86
CA PHE A 119 5.99 0.49 -3.43
C PHE A 119 4.71 0.24 -2.63
N ASP A 120 4.85 -0.22 -1.39
CA ASP A 120 3.75 -0.26 -0.43
C ASP A 120 4.04 0.62 0.78
N VAL A 121 3.07 1.43 1.16
CA VAL A 121 3.07 2.14 2.44
C VAL A 121 2.47 1.23 3.50
N VAL A 122 3.22 0.89 4.54
CA VAL A 122 2.70 0.14 5.68
C VAL A 122 1.85 1.07 6.54
N VAL A 123 0.53 0.99 6.38
CA VAL A 123 -0.41 1.89 7.06
C VAL A 123 -0.50 1.60 8.55
N THR A 124 -0.50 0.31 8.90
CA THR A 124 -0.43 -0.16 10.29
C THR A 124 0.11 -1.58 10.34
N LYS A 125 0.63 -1.99 11.50
CA LYS A 125 1.23 -3.30 11.76
C LYS A 125 1.04 -3.75 13.21
N GLY A 126 1.12 -5.05 13.47
CA GLY A 126 1.02 -5.66 14.80
C GLY A 126 -0.07 -6.73 14.87
N GLU A 127 -0.75 -6.85 16.01
CA GLU A 127 -1.91 -7.74 16.16
C GLU A 127 -3.18 -7.07 15.62
N LEU A 128 -3.46 -7.26 14.33
CA LEU A 128 -4.56 -6.58 13.62
C LEU A 128 -5.84 -7.41 13.53
N CYS A 129 -5.77 -8.71 13.83
CA CYS A 129 -6.80 -9.70 13.61
C CYS A 129 -7.31 -9.66 12.15
N LEU A 130 -6.42 -9.77 11.16
CA LEU A 130 -6.78 -9.64 9.74
C LEU A 130 -7.86 -10.64 9.31
N ARG A 131 -7.82 -11.86 9.85
CA ARG A 131 -8.89 -12.86 9.64
C ARG A 131 -10.26 -12.32 10.04
N THR A 132 -10.35 -11.58 11.13
CA THR A 132 -11.62 -10.97 11.58
C THR A 132 -12.11 -9.90 10.61
N LEU A 133 -11.23 -9.16 9.92
CA LEU A 133 -11.62 -8.19 8.87
C LEU A 133 -12.27 -8.89 7.68
N SER A 134 -11.82 -10.10 7.34
CA SER A 134 -12.27 -10.85 6.16
C SER A 134 -13.46 -11.78 6.45
N THR A 135 -13.40 -12.58 7.52
CA THR A 135 -14.33 -13.69 7.76
C THR A 135 -15.23 -13.55 9.00
N GLY A 136 -14.98 -12.55 9.85
CA GLY A 136 -15.80 -12.31 11.05
C GLY A 136 -17.25 -11.95 10.70
N SER A 137 -18.15 -11.90 11.69
CA SER A 137 -19.52 -11.39 11.54
C SER A 137 -19.55 -9.92 11.09
N LYS A 138 -20.71 -9.41 10.66
CA LYS A 138 -20.86 -8.00 10.25
C LYS A 138 -20.37 -7.03 11.34
N ASN A 139 -20.68 -7.32 12.60
CA ASN A 139 -20.31 -6.47 13.74
C ASN A 139 -18.82 -6.59 14.06
N GLU A 140 -18.26 -7.79 14.04
CA GLU A 140 -16.83 -8.01 14.26
C GLU A 140 -15.98 -7.35 13.17
N ARG A 141 -16.34 -7.52 11.90
CA ARG A 141 -15.69 -6.84 10.78
C ARG A 141 -15.76 -5.32 10.92
N LYS A 142 -16.88 -4.79 11.42
CA LYS A 142 -17.02 -3.35 11.69
C LYS A 142 -16.06 -2.92 12.80
N CYS A 143 -16.06 -3.60 13.93
CA CYS A 143 -15.18 -3.30 15.05
C CYS A 143 -13.70 -3.37 14.65
N ALA A 144 -13.29 -4.42 13.92
CA ALA A 144 -11.92 -4.54 13.41
C ALA A 144 -11.55 -3.39 12.47
N ARG A 145 -12.45 -2.99 11.55
CA ARG A 145 -12.23 -1.80 10.71
C ARG A 145 -12.09 -0.52 11.52
N ASP A 146 -12.91 -0.34 12.54
CA ASP A 146 -12.88 0.86 13.38
C ASP A 146 -11.58 0.97 14.19
N LYS A 147 -10.92 -0.16 14.50
CA LYS A 147 -9.58 -0.17 15.13
C LYS A 147 -8.48 0.33 14.20
N VAL A 148 -8.51 -0.04 12.92
CA VAL A 148 -7.46 0.33 11.95
C VAL A 148 -7.75 1.67 11.24
N ARG A 149 -9.02 2.11 11.27
CA ARG A 149 -9.48 3.35 10.64
C ARG A 149 -8.63 4.59 10.98
N PRO A 150 -8.23 4.85 12.24
CA PRO A 150 -7.44 6.04 12.57
C PRO A 150 -6.12 6.14 11.79
N ALA A 151 -5.44 5.00 11.55
CA ALA A 151 -4.19 4.98 10.80
C ALA A 151 -4.40 5.34 9.32
N PHE A 152 -5.47 4.80 8.70
CA PHE A 152 -5.82 5.17 7.33
C PHE A 152 -6.32 6.61 7.22
N GLU A 153 -7.04 7.13 8.21
CA GLU A 153 -7.45 8.55 8.24
C GLU A 153 -6.24 9.48 8.38
N GLN A 154 -5.25 9.11 9.19
CA GLN A 154 -3.98 9.83 9.26
C GLN A 154 -3.27 9.84 7.92
N LEU A 155 -3.13 8.68 7.26
CA LEU A 155 -2.52 8.57 5.95
C LEU A 155 -3.27 9.44 4.92
N LEU A 156 -4.60 9.33 4.84
CA LEU A 156 -5.42 10.09 3.90
C LEU A 156 -5.24 11.61 4.01
N ARG A 157 -5.06 12.14 5.22
CA ARG A 157 -4.79 13.57 5.45
C ARG A 157 -3.47 14.03 4.84
N LEU A 158 -2.52 13.11 4.64
CA LEU A 158 -1.21 13.39 4.05
C LEU A 158 -1.20 13.23 2.52
N LEU A 159 -2.16 12.50 1.94
CA LEU A 159 -2.19 12.20 0.51
C LEU A 159 -2.63 13.37 -0.39
N GLY A 160 -2.91 14.55 0.19
CA GLY A 160 -3.47 15.69 -0.52
C GLY A 160 -4.88 15.43 -1.09
N GLU A 161 -5.41 16.37 -1.85
CA GLU A 161 -6.74 16.26 -2.48
C GLU A 161 -6.76 15.30 -3.68
N PRO A 162 -7.88 14.60 -3.95
CA PRO A 162 -8.00 13.73 -5.11
C PRO A 162 -7.99 14.56 -6.40
N ARG A 163 -7.31 14.03 -7.42
CA ARG A 163 -7.13 14.63 -8.75
C ARG A 163 -7.72 13.70 -9.82
N PRO A 164 -8.32 14.24 -10.90
CA PRO A 164 -8.68 13.44 -12.06
C PRO A 164 -7.41 12.93 -12.76
N ILE A 165 -7.50 11.75 -13.39
CA ILE A 165 -6.46 11.22 -14.27
C ILE A 165 -6.27 12.12 -15.49
#